data_AF-A0ABD2NZB4-F1
#
_entry.id   AF-A0ABD2NZB4-F1
#
_cell.length_a   1.000
_cell.length_b   1.000
_cell.length_c   1.000
_cell.angle_alpha   90.00
_cell.angle_beta   90.00
_cell.angle_gamma   90.00
#
_symmetry.space_group_name_H-M   'P 1'
#
loop_
_entity.id
_entity.type
_entity.pdbx_description
1 polymer ?
#
loop_
_entity_poly.entity_id
_entity_poly.type
_entity_poly.pdbx_seq_one_letter_code
_entity_poly.pdbx_strand_id
1 'polypeptide(L)'
;MDIEQINQQIKSSAAAATKKICFKIRKLKESKLTTATVLLMDQRRGLEKRTKERRTLYKRGEKAMRRDLGAHKTRKIQETIEKNAYMRVLRSKLSNGKTKLTKLKNKQGIRVSNIEQISQIKE
;
A
#
# COMPACT_ATOMS: atom_id res chain seq x y z
N MET A 1 -43.26 -4.46 -8.79
CA MET A 1 -42.03 -3.72 -9.11
C MET A 1 -41.65 -4.11 -10.52
N ASP A 2 -41.56 -3.14 -11.41
CA ASP A 2 -41.27 -3.39 -12.82
C ASP A 2 -39.82 -3.88 -13.00
N ILE A 3 -39.57 -4.75 -13.98
CA ILE A 3 -38.23 -5.30 -14.26
C ILE A 3 -37.26 -4.15 -14.58
N GLU A 4 -37.75 -3.12 -15.26
CA GLU A 4 -37.03 -1.88 -15.55
C GLU A 4 -36.53 -1.18 -14.27
N GLN A 5 -37.37 -1.13 -13.24
CA GLN A 5 -37.07 -0.48 -11.95
C GLN A 5 -36.02 -1.27 -11.16
N ILE A 6 -36.12 -2.62 -11.17
CA ILE A 6 -35.13 -3.50 -10.54
C ILE A 6 -33.77 -3.30 -11.21
N ASN A 7 -33.73 -3.27 -12.55
CA ASN A 7 -32.50 -3.07 -13.30
C ASN A 7 -31.87 -1.70 -13.05
N GLN A 8 -32.67 -0.64 -12.94
CA GLN A 8 -32.17 0.68 -12.56
C GLN A 8 -31.58 0.69 -11.15
N GLN A 9 -32.26 0.04 -10.19
CA GLN A 9 -31.81 0.00 -8.79
C GLN A 9 -30.53 -0.81 -8.61
N ILE A 10 -30.36 -1.90 -9.38
CA ILE A 10 -29.10 -2.67 -9.41
C ILE A 10 -27.97 -1.81 -9.99
N LYS A 11 -28.20 -1.13 -11.13
CA LYS A 11 -27.20 -0.26 -11.76
C LYS A 11 -26.77 0.88 -10.83
N SER A 12 -27.72 1.56 -10.19
CA SER A 12 -27.42 2.66 -9.25
C SER A 12 -26.67 2.17 -8.02
N SER A 13 -27.03 1.01 -7.48
CA SER A 13 -26.36 0.43 -6.30
C SER A 13 -24.95 -0.03 -6.63
N ALA A 14 -24.75 -0.68 -7.77
CA ALA A 14 -23.43 -1.07 -8.26
C ALA A 14 -22.54 0.16 -8.52
N ALA A 15 -23.08 1.22 -9.13
CA ALA A 15 -22.36 2.47 -9.36
C ALA A 15 -21.98 3.19 -8.05
N ALA A 16 -22.88 3.21 -7.06
CA ALA A 16 -22.60 3.79 -5.75
C ALA A 16 -21.54 3.00 -4.97
N ALA A 17 -21.62 1.66 -4.99
CA ALA A 17 -20.66 0.78 -4.35
C ALA A 17 -19.27 0.90 -5.00
N THR A 18 -19.18 0.85 -6.32
CA THR A 18 -17.93 1.08 -7.05
C THR A 18 -17.37 2.46 -6.76
N LYS A 19 -18.18 3.52 -6.77
CA LYS A 19 -17.70 4.86 -6.43
C LYS A 19 -17.13 4.92 -5.01
N LYS A 20 -17.79 4.34 -4.00
CA LYS A 20 -17.30 4.30 -2.60
C LYS A 20 -16.00 3.51 -2.47
N ILE A 21 -15.89 2.36 -3.13
CA ILE A 21 -14.70 1.49 -3.06
C ILE A 21 -13.53 2.12 -3.83
N CYS A 22 -13.75 2.55 -5.07
CA CYS A 22 -12.72 3.16 -5.91
C CYS A 22 -12.21 4.50 -5.35
N PHE A 23 -13.05 5.29 -4.66
CA PHE A 23 -12.58 6.51 -3.96
C PHE A 23 -11.65 6.19 -2.79
N LYS A 24 -11.93 5.14 -2.02
CA LYS A 24 -11.04 4.67 -0.94
C LYS A 24 -9.72 4.11 -1.47
N ILE A 25 -9.75 3.47 -2.64
CA ILE A 25 -8.54 2.93 -3.31
C ILE A 25 -7.71 4.03 -3.96
N ARG A 26 -8.32 5.14 -4.39
CA ARG A 26 -7.64 6.42 -4.67
C ARG A 26 -7.08 7.00 -3.36
N LYS A 27 -6.09 6.34 -2.78
CA LYS A 27 -5.23 6.98 -1.79
C LYS A 27 -4.76 8.30 -2.38
N LEU A 28 -4.85 9.39 -1.60
CA LEU A 28 -4.22 10.66 -1.95
C LEU A 28 -2.82 10.32 -2.45
N LYS A 29 -2.54 10.64 -3.73
CA LYS A 29 -1.20 10.43 -4.28
C LYS A 29 -0.24 11.14 -3.32
N GLU A 30 0.63 10.38 -2.67
CA GLU A 30 1.61 10.97 -1.77
C GLU A 30 2.45 11.95 -2.58
N SER A 31 2.35 13.23 -2.23
CA SER A 31 3.18 14.25 -2.86
C SER A 31 4.62 14.07 -2.42
N LYS A 32 5.55 14.12 -3.37
CA LYS A 32 6.99 14.11 -3.09
C LYS A 32 7.50 15.46 -2.59
N LEU A 33 6.71 16.52 -2.79
CA LEU A 33 7.07 17.89 -2.44
C LEU A 33 6.12 18.39 -1.35
N THR A 34 6.68 19.14 -0.41
CA THR A 34 5.89 19.83 0.62
C THR A 34 5.12 20.99 0.03
N THR A 35 4.02 21.38 0.68
CA THR A 35 3.21 22.55 0.30
C THR A 35 4.06 23.82 0.24
N ALA A 36 5.01 23.98 1.16
CA ALA A 36 5.93 25.13 1.17
C ALA A 36 6.77 25.21 -0.12
N THR A 37 7.29 24.08 -0.60
CA THR A 37 8.06 24.02 -1.85
C THR A 37 7.18 24.33 -3.07
N VAL A 38 5.93 23.84 -3.07
CA VAL A 38 4.96 24.15 -4.13
C VAL A 38 4.66 25.65 -4.17
N LEU A 39 4.44 26.28 -3.00
CA LEU A 39 4.22 27.73 -2.90
C LEU A 39 5.40 28.54 -3.45
N LEU A 40 6.65 28.13 -3.21
CA LEU A 40 7.83 28.77 -3.81
C LEU A 40 7.83 28.66 -5.34
N MET A 41 7.38 27.52 -5.88
CA MET A 41 7.28 27.34 -7.33
C MET A 41 6.20 28.24 -7.94
N ASP A 42 5.09 28.42 -7.25
CA ASP A 42 3.98 29.27 -7.69
C ASP A 42 4.34 30.76 -7.59
N GLN A 43 4.98 31.19 -6.51
CA GLN A 43 5.53 32.54 -6.38
C GLN A 43 6.50 32.86 -7.52
N ARG A 44 7.36 31.91 -7.92
CA ARG A 44 8.27 32.09 -9.07
C ARG A 44 7.52 32.27 -10.40
N ARG A 45 6.35 31.66 -10.58
CA ARG A 45 5.55 31.78 -11.81
C ARG A 45 4.96 33.19 -11.97
N GLY A 46 4.65 33.85 -10.85
CA GLY A 46 4.13 35.23 -10.85
C GLY A 46 5.20 36.31 -11.11
N LEU A 47 6.49 35.96 -11.12
CA LEU A 47 7.58 36.90 -11.31
C LEU A 47 8.05 36.99 -12.77
N GLU A 48 8.45 38.20 -13.17
CA GLU A 48 8.97 38.47 -14.52
C GLU A 48 10.31 37.76 -14.78
N LYS A 49 10.52 37.28 -16.02
CA LYS A 49 11.57 36.32 -16.36
C LYS A 49 13.01 36.77 -16.04
N ARG A 50 13.29 38.07 -16.12
CA ARG A 50 14.65 38.64 -16.03
C ARG A 50 14.97 39.34 -14.70
N THR A 51 14.14 39.19 -13.67
CA THR A 51 14.40 39.81 -12.37
C THR A 51 15.42 39.03 -11.53
N LYS A 52 16.20 39.76 -10.72
CA LYS A 52 17.10 39.15 -9.71
C LYS A 52 16.29 38.32 -8.72
N GLU A 53 15.14 38.81 -8.31
CA GLU A 53 14.21 38.14 -7.40
C GLU A 53 13.79 36.75 -7.92
N ARG A 54 13.39 36.64 -9.18
CA ARG A 54 13.04 35.34 -9.78
C ARG A 54 14.20 34.35 -9.76
N ARG A 55 15.44 34.81 -10.00
CA ARG A 55 16.64 33.96 -9.92
C ARG A 55 16.89 33.47 -8.48
N THR A 56 16.71 34.33 -7.49
CA THR A 56 16.85 33.94 -6.07
C THR A 56 15.80 32.93 -5.65
N LEU A 57 14.54 33.16 -6.04
CA LEU A 57 13.41 32.27 -5.76
C LEU A 57 13.59 30.91 -6.45
N TYR A 58 14.14 30.91 -7.67
CA TYR A 58 14.50 29.67 -8.36
C TYR A 58 15.54 28.86 -7.59
N LYS A 59 16.67 29.47 -7.20
CA LYS A 59 17.71 28.78 -6.41
C LYS A 59 17.17 28.25 -5.09
N ARG A 60 16.31 29.02 -4.41
CA ARG A 60 15.66 28.61 -3.15
C ARG A 60 14.71 27.43 -3.38
N GLY A 61 13.87 27.49 -4.42
CA GLY A 61 12.96 26.43 -4.80
C GLY A 61 13.71 25.14 -5.18
N GLU A 62 14.80 25.24 -5.93
CA GLU A 62 15.62 24.08 -6.31
C GLU A 62 16.26 23.39 -5.09
N LYS A 63 16.77 24.17 -4.14
CA LYS A 63 17.30 23.64 -2.88
C LYS A 63 16.22 22.97 -2.04
N ALA A 64 15.02 23.56 -1.97
CA ALA A 64 13.88 23.00 -1.25
C ALA A 64 13.40 21.68 -1.89
N MET A 65 13.26 21.64 -3.22
CA MET A 65 12.91 20.41 -3.96
C MET A 65 13.90 19.27 -3.70
N ARG A 66 15.21 19.56 -3.73
CA ARG A 66 16.24 18.54 -3.45
C ARG A 66 16.11 17.98 -2.03
N ARG A 67 15.86 18.84 -1.03
CA ARG A 67 15.65 18.42 0.35
C ARG A 67 14.40 17.56 0.51
N ASP A 68 13.28 18.00 -0.06
CA ASP A 68 12.00 17.27 0.01
C ASP A 68 12.10 15.89 -0.64
N LEU A 69 12.75 15.80 -1.81
CA LEU A 69 13.00 14.53 -2.49
C LEU A 69 13.90 13.60 -1.66
N GLY A 70 14.93 14.15 -1.02
CA GLY A 70 15.79 13.39 -0.11
C GLY A 70 14.98 12.82 1.07
N ALA A 71 14.24 13.67 1.77
CA ALA A 71 13.39 13.28 2.90
C ALA A 71 12.35 12.24 2.50
N HIS A 72 11.69 12.42 1.35
CA HIS A 72 10.71 11.47 0.84
C HIS A 72 11.34 10.09 0.56
N LYS A 73 12.53 10.04 -0.05
CA LYS A 73 13.26 8.78 -0.29
C LYS A 73 13.64 8.10 1.03
N THR A 74 14.20 8.84 1.97
CA THR A 74 14.56 8.32 3.30
C THR A 74 13.35 7.76 4.02
N ARG A 75 12.21 8.47 4.02
CA ARG A 75 10.95 7.99 4.59
C ARG A 75 10.50 6.67 3.95
N LYS A 76 10.58 6.54 2.63
CA LYS A 76 10.21 5.29 1.93
C LYS A 76 11.13 4.12 2.28
N ILE A 77 12.43 4.37 2.43
CA ILE A 77 13.39 3.36 2.89
C ILE A 77 13.01 2.92 4.31
N GLN A 78 12.78 3.86 5.21
CA GLN A 78 12.38 3.59 6.59
C GLN A 78 11.07 2.80 6.68
N GLU A 79 10.01 3.22 5.97
CA GLU A 79 8.74 2.48 5.88
C GLU A 79 8.94 1.05 5.37
N THR A 80 9.88 0.84 4.43
CA THR A 80 10.17 -0.48 3.86
C THR A 80 10.92 -1.35 4.86
N ILE A 81 11.92 -0.79 5.56
CA ILE A 81 12.65 -1.48 6.63
C ILE A 81 11.67 -1.90 7.72
N GLU A 82 10.80 -1.00 8.17
CA GLU A 82 9.79 -1.28 9.19
C GLU A 82 8.85 -2.39 8.75
N LYS A 83 8.25 -2.27 7.55
CA LYS A 83 7.37 -3.31 6.99
C LYS A 83 8.08 -4.65 6.90
N ASN A 84 9.33 -4.69 6.46
CA ASN A 84 10.11 -5.93 6.39
C ASN A 84 10.48 -6.49 7.76
N ALA A 85 10.79 -5.64 8.74
CA ALA A 85 11.02 -6.05 10.12
C ALA A 85 9.75 -6.71 10.71
N TYR A 86 8.59 -6.08 10.54
CA TYR A 86 7.31 -6.65 10.95
C TYR A 86 6.94 -7.89 10.16
N MET A 87 7.20 -7.95 8.84
CA MET A 87 6.93 -9.13 8.02
C MET A 87 7.87 -10.30 8.34
N ARG A 88 9.12 -10.05 8.71
CA ARG A 88 10.04 -11.10 9.19
C ARG A 88 9.53 -11.71 10.50
N VAL A 89 9.12 -10.86 11.44
CA VAL A 89 8.52 -11.30 12.71
C VAL A 89 7.17 -12.00 12.48
N LEU A 90 6.33 -11.48 11.59
CA LEU A 90 5.05 -12.09 11.23
C LEU A 90 5.25 -13.43 10.54
N ARG A 91 6.17 -13.53 9.57
CA ARG A 91 6.55 -14.79 8.92
C ARG A 91 7.11 -15.79 9.92
N SER A 92 7.93 -15.36 10.88
CA SER A 92 8.44 -16.20 11.97
C SER A 92 7.31 -16.70 12.87
N LYS A 93 6.38 -15.82 13.31
CA LYS A 93 5.20 -16.19 14.11
C LYS A 93 4.23 -17.13 13.36
N LEU A 94 4.00 -16.90 12.06
CA LEU A 94 3.18 -17.77 11.21
C LEU A 94 3.90 -19.11 10.89
N SER A 95 5.23 -19.11 10.81
CA SER A 95 6.04 -20.31 10.61
C SER A 95 6.04 -21.22 11.83
N ASN A 96 5.97 -20.67 13.04
CA ASN A 96 5.90 -21.46 14.28
C ASN A 96 4.62 -22.31 14.39
N GLY A 97 3.59 -22.04 13.58
CA GLY A 97 2.41 -22.91 13.45
C GLY A 97 2.52 -24.00 12.38
N LYS A 98 3.54 -23.95 11.49
CA LYS A 98 3.70 -24.89 10.37
C LYS A 98 4.69 -26.02 10.64
N THR A 99 5.38 -26.02 11.78
CA THR A 99 6.49 -26.94 12.09
C THR A 99 6.07 -28.29 12.72
N LYS A 100 4.78 -28.64 12.81
CA LYS A 100 4.35 -29.92 13.43
C LYS A 100 3.39 -30.80 12.62
N LEU A 101 3.17 -30.54 11.33
CA LEU A 101 2.60 -31.55 10.42
C LEU A 101 3.74 -32.29 9.72
N THR A 102 4.65 -32.84 10.51
CA THR A 102 5.73 -33.70 10.02
C THR A 102 5.11 -35.04 9.65
N LYS A 103 4.55 -35.12 8.43
CA LYS A 103 4.29 -36.34 7.65
C LYS A 103 3.90 -37.55 8.50
N LEU A 104 2.69 -37.53 9.04
CA LEU A 104 2.13 -38.69 9.72
C LEU A 104 2.01 -39.83 8.71
N LYS A 105 2.63 -40.97 9.02
CA LYS A 105 2.49 -42.19 8.25
C LYS A 105 1.33 -42.97 8.83
N ASN A 106 0.47 -43.52 7.98
CA ASN A 106 -0.53 -44.49 8.44
C ASN A 106 0.15 -45.78 8.93
N LYS A 107 -0.63 -46.72 9.48
CA LYS A 107 -0.12 -48.03 9.97
C LYS A 107 0.63 -48.84 8.87
N GLN A 108 0.43 -48.49 7.60
CA GLN A 108 1.05 -49.08 6.42
C GLN A 108 2.31 -48.32 5.94
N GLY A 109 2.76 -47.29 6.66
CA GLY A 109 3.98 -46.53 6.35
C GLY A 109 3.84 -45.48 5.25
N ILE A 110 2.63 -45.27 4.71
CA ILE A 110 2.32 -44.31 3.64
C ILE A 110 2.10 -42.93 4.23
N ARG A 111 2.71 -41.90 3.63
CA ARG A 111 2.57 -40.51 4.06
C ARG A 111 1.17 -40.00 3.71
N VAL A 112 0.42 -39.57 4.72
CA VAL A 112 -0.93 -39.04 4.55
C VAL A 112 -1.03 -37.62 5.10
N SER A 113 -1.82 -36.79 4.42
CA SER A 113 -2.08 -35.39 4.78
C SER A 113 -3.57 -35.12 5.07
N ASN A 114 -4.43 -36.14 4.93
CA ASN A 114 -5.85 -36.06 5.25
C ASN A 114 -6.10 -36.39 6.73
N ILE A 115 -6.87 -35.55 7.43
CA ILE A 115 -7.18 -35.63 8.86
C ILE A 115 -7.93 -36.93 9.22
N GLU A 116 -8.82 -37.42 8.38
CA GLU A 116 -9.58 -38.66 8.64
C GLU A 116 -8.65 -39.87 8.69
N GLN A 117 -7.69 -39.93 7.76
CA GLN A 117 -6.68 -41.00 7.67
C GLN A 117 -5.67 -40.94 8.83
N ILE A 118 -5.46 -39.76 9.40
CA ILE A 118 -4.61 -39.57 10.58
C ILE A 118 -5.28 -40.09 11.86
N SER A 119 -6.61 -39.99 11.97
CA SER A 119 -7.35 -40.42 13.18
C SER A 119 -7.21 -41.93 13.47
N GLN A 120 -6.98 -42.73 12.42
CA GLN A 120 -6.79 -44.18 12.48
C GLN A 120 -5.41 -44.61 13.04
N ILE A 121 -4.51 -43.65 13.32
CA ILE A 121 -3.18 -43.92 13.88
C ILE A 121 -3.24 -44.12 15.41
N LYS A 122 -4.32 -43.69 16.08
CA LYS A 122 -4.49 -43.87 17.54
C LYS A 122 -5.24 -45.16 17.86
N GLU A 123 -4.52 -46.27 17.85
CA GLU A 123 -4.75 -47.54 18.56
C GLU A 123 -3.49 -48.38 18.39
#